data_AF-A0ABD6DLB0-F1
#
_entry.id   AF-A0ABD6DLB0-F1
#
_cell.length_a   1.000
_cell.length_b   1.000
_cell.length_c   1.000
_cell.angle_alpha   90.00
_cell.angle_beta   90.00
_cell.angle_gamma   90.00
#
_symmetry.space_group_name_H-M   'P 1'
#
loop_
_entity.id
_entity.type
_entity.pdbx_description
1 polymer ?
#
loop_
_entity_poly.entity_id
_entity_poly.type
_entity_poly.pdbx_seq_one_letter_code
_entity_poly.pdbx_strand_id
1 'polypeptide(L)'
;MKVYPKIPRYDHPVVSPSIFDADDLTLIEKFDGSSFRFTLYDERYSESYPQQVSTAADGDGSIVFGTRRAIRGSHCDSLDTIDGALHRAVRTLRNGIETTALRRLHREYDSPLAIYAENLVYSTLDYGYTERELPALVGFDVLPYSAVETMTPPGNPYEETFDGFLPLETAWDIFERIRVEDARTSESFVPATVLDRPTDGFDPEAYTFPTSSLAPDVRVEGVVARSDEHERRVKLVRDEFRELNREQFGQQPEDAESGAEYVVASFCTPPRIRKQVRKMMLEEDHEFGLHLNDELYPRVVEDMWAENWPELMELHVSFTPAEVYPLVAKRCITELRKMQTNAELNDTEPTDVWRHLS
;
A
#
# COMPACT_ATOMS: atom_id res chain seq x y z
N MET A 1 4.77 14.57 6.50
CA MET A 1 5.45 13.99 5.35
C MET A 1 4.62 14.22 4.11
N LYS A 2 5.25 14.57 2.99
CA LYS A 2 4.61 14.73 1.69
C LYS A 2 3.90 13.44 1.28
N VAL A 3 2.70 13.57 0.70
CA VAL A 3 1.98 12.43 0.12
C VAL A 3 2.64 12.08 -1.20
N TYR A 4 2.88 10.80 -1.45
CA TYR A 4 3.48 10.35 -2.71
C TYR A 4 2.54 10.65 -3.89
N PRO A 5 3.03 11.27 -4.97
CA PRO A 5 2.22 11.61 -6.14
C PRO A 5 1.51 10.40 -6.75
N LYS A 6 0.39 10.64 -7.44
CA LYS A 6 -0.37 9.55 -8.06
C LYS A 6 0.30 9.13 -9.36
N ILE A 7 0.74 7.88 -9.45
CA ILE A 7 1.24 7.29 -10.70
C ILE A 7 0.06 6.95 -11.64
N PRO A 8 -0.03 7.56 -12.84
CA PRO A 8 -1.05 7.22 -13.85
C PRO A 8 -0.77 5.85 -14.49
N ARG A 9 -1.85 5.19 -14.93
CA ARG A 9 -1.75 3.98 -15.77
C ARG A 9 -1.26 4.37 -17.16
N TYR A 10 -0.55 3.47 -17.85
CA TYR A 10 0.07 3.73 -19.15
C TYR A 10 -0.87 4.25 -20.24
N ASP A 11 -2.13 3.82 -20.22
CA ASP A 11 -3.16 4.22 -21.18
C ASP A 11 -4.02 5.41 -20.70
N HIS A 12 -3.65 6.04 -19.57
CA HIS A 12 -4.38 7.20 -19.06
C HIS A 12 -4.11 8.42 -19.95
N PRO A 13 -5.12 9.26 -20.27
CA PRO A 13 -4.96 10.41 -21.18
C PRO A 13 -3.93 11.48 -20.78
N VAL A 14 -3.40 11.41 -19.56
CA VAL A 14 -2.38 12.35 -19.05
C VAL A 14 -0.96 11.86 -19.31
N VAL A 15 -0.80 10.60 -19.73
CA VAL A 15 0.49 10.00 -20.05
C VAL A 15 0.87 10.39 -21.47
N SER A 16 2.01 11.06 -21.60
CA SER A 16 2.63 11.29 -22.91
C SER A 16 3.29 10.00 -23.39
N PRO A 17 3.01 9.51 -24.60
CA PRO A 17 3.68 8.32 -25.17
C PRO A 17 5.20 8.45 -25.21
N SER A 18 5.72 9.69 -25.32
CA SER A 18 7.16 9.97 -25.36
C SER A 18 7.94 9.47 -24.14
N ILE A 19 7.28 9.21 -23.01
CA ILE A 19 7.95 8.62 -21.83
C ILE A 19 8.53 7.25 -22.15
N PHE A 20 7.90 6.49 -23.04
CA PHE A 20 8.34 5.13 -23.36
C PHE A 20 9.53 5.09 -24.33
N ASP A 21 9.88 6.25 -24.90
CA ASP A 21 11.06 6.44 -25.74
C ASP A 21 12.20 7.15 -24.97
N ALA A 22 12.08 7.32 -23.64
CA ALA A 22 13.08 8.00 -22.83
C ALA A 22 14.38 7.18 -22.71
N ASP A 23 15.53 7.83 -22.90
CA ASP A 23 16.85 7.18 -22.86
C ASP A 23 17.20 6.64 -21.45
N ASP A 24 16.60 7.21 -20.40
CA ASP A 24 16.82 6.84 -19.00
C ASP A 24 15.72 5.91 -18.44
N LEU A 25 14.84 5.38 -19.30
CA LEU A 25 13.70 4.58 -18.88
C LEU A 25 14.14 3.34 -18.09
N THR A 26 13.61 3.20 -16.88
CA THR A 26 13.82 2.03 -16.03
C THR A 26 12.49 1.40 -15.64
N LEU A 27 12.42 0.08 -15.71
CA LEU A 27 11.26 -0.70 -15.26
C LEU A 27 11.54 -1.24 -13.85
N ILE A 28 10.70 -0.86 -12.90
CA ILE A 28 10.79 -1.27 -11.50
C ILE A 28 9.62 -2.20 -11.19
N GLU A 29 9.87 -3.29 -10.46
CA GLU A 29 8.81 -4.18 -9.99
C GLU A 29 7.79 -3.40 -9.16
N LYS A 30 6.51 -3.55 -9.50
CA LYS A 30 5.43 -3.07 -8.66
C LYS A 30 5.02 -4.18 -7.69
N PHE A 31 5.19 -3.91 -6.41
CA PHE A 31 4.74 -4.79 -5.33
C PHE A 31 3.29 -4.49 -4.93
N ASP A 32 2.55 -5.54 -4.61
CA ASP A 32 1.20 -5.47 -4.08
C ASP A 32 1.25 -5.54 -2.55
N GLY A 33 1.05 -4.40 -1.90
CA GLY A 33 1.01 -4.28 -0.46
C GLY A 33 0.28 -3.01 -0.05
N SER A 34 0.88 -2.25 0.86
CA SER A 34 0.37 -0.95 1.26
C SER A 34 1.44 0.12 1.24
N SER A 35 1.13 1.27 0.63
CA SER A 35 2.04 2.41 0.60
C SER A 35 2.40 2.88 2.01
N PHE A 36 3.71 2.92 2.26
CA PHE A 36 4.35 3.29 3.51
C PHE A 36 5.38 4.39 3.26
N ARG A 37 5.61 5.22 4.28
CA ARG A 37 6.66 6.23 4.24
C ARG A 37 7.19 6.50 5.63
N PHE A 38 8.46 6.87 5.71
CA PHE A 38 9.08 7.23 6.97
C PHE A 38 10.16 8.31 6.79
N THR A 39 10.50 8.97 7.88
CA THR A 39 11.57 9.96 7.95
C THR A 39 12.19 9.92 9.34
N LEU A 40 13.49 10.15 9.44
CA LEU A 40 14.13 10.36 10.73
C LEU A 40 13.81 11.78 11.20
N TYR A 41 13.32 11.95 12.42
CA TYR A 41 13.22 13.28 13.02
C TYR A 41 14.61 13.71 13.51
N ASP A 42 15.06 14.85 13.00
CA ASP A 42 16.35 15.45 13.35
C ASP A 42 16.13 16.89 13.80
N GLU A 43 16.34 17.15 15.09
CA GLU A 43 16.03 18.45 15.71
C GLU A 43 16.75 19.62 15.02
N ARG A 44 17.93 19.37 14.41
CA ARG A 44 18.70 20.35 13.65
C ARG A 44 17.95 20.93 12.45
N TYR A 45 17.00 20.16 11.92
CA TYR A 45 16.14 20.52 10.79
C TYR A 45 14.67 20.67 11.21
N SER A 46 14.41 20.95 12.50
CA SER A 46 13.06 21.03 13.06
C SER A 46 12.10 21.94 12.26
N GLU A 47 12.61 23.03 11.68
CA GLU A 47 11.84 23.97 10.86
C GLU A 47 11.43 23.41 9.48
N SER A 48 12.13 22.39 8.98
CA SER A 48 11.83 21.76 7.68
C SER A 48 10.65 20.78 7.75
N TYR A 49 10.32 20.27 8.94
CA TYR A 49 9.27 19.28 9.09
C TYR A 49 7.89 19.94 9.21
N PRO A 50 6.84 19.34 8.61
CA PRO A 50 5.48 19.75 8.87
C PRO A 50 5.13 19.37 10.32
N GLN A 51 4.25 20.16 10.93
CA GLN A 51 3.88 20.03 12.34
C GLN A 51 3.50 18.60 12.73
N GLN A 52 2.79 17.87 11.88
CA GLN A 52 2.35 16.50 12.17
C GLN A 52 3.54 15.53 12.36
N VAL A 53 4.68 15.77 11.70
CA VAL A 53 5.90 14.96 11.92
C VAL A 53 6.50 15.30 13.28
N SER A 54 6.68 16.58 13.57
CA SER A 54 7.23 17.04 14.86
C SER A 54 6.36 16.62 16.04
N THR A 55 5.03 16.57 15.88
CA THR A 55 4.09 16.10 16.91
C THR A 55 4.15 14.59 17.12
N ALA A 56 4.38 13.81 16.07
CA ALA A 56 4.46 12.36 16.15
C ALA A 56 5.86 11.86 16.59
N ALA A 57 6.89 12.70 16.48
CA ALA A 57 8.25 12.37 16.89
C ALA A 57 8.33 12.19 18.42
N ASP A 58 9.00 11.13 18.84
CA ASP A 58 9.34 10.87 20.25
C ASP A 58 10.79 11.29 20.50
N GLY A 59 11.06 12.59 20.35
CA GLY A 59 12.40 13.17 20.49
C GLY A 59 13.32 13.04 19.27
N ASP A 60 14.50 13.65 19.36
CA ASP A 60 15.53 13.63 18.31
C ASP A 60 15.99 12.20 18.04
N GLY A 61 16.04 11.82 16.76
CA GLY A 61 16.45 10.49 16.32
C GLY A 61 15.32 9.48 16.22
N SER A 62 14.08 9.87 16.54
CA SER A 62 12.93 9.01 16.30
C SER A 62 12.59 8.91 14.82
N ILE A 63 12.29 7.71 14.32
CA ILE A 63 11.72 7.54 12.98
C ILE A 63 10.21 7.72 13.06
N VAL A 64 9.69 8.71 12.34
CA VAL A 64 8.26 8.96 12.18
C VAL A 64 7.77 8.29 10.90
N PHE A 65 6.64 7.58 10.98
CA PHE A 65 6.12 6.79 9.87
C PHE A 65 4.65 7.06 9.56
N GLY A 66 4.23 6.66 8.37
CA GLY A 66 2.88 6.88 7.90
C GLY A 66 2.49 6.00 6.72
N THR A 67 1.19 5.95 6.49
CA THR A 67 0.56 5.35 5.32
C THR A 67 0.30 6.45 4.28
N ARG A 68 -0.18 6.10 3.07
CA ARG A 68 -0.55 7.06 2.02
C ARG A 68 -1.24 8.34 2.53
N ARG A 69 -2.24 8.22 3.42
CA ARG A 69 -3.08 9.36 3.84
C ARG A 69 -2.68 10.04 5.15
N ALA A 70 -1.99 9.33 6.04
CA ALA A 70 -1.81 9.80 7.41
C ALA A 70 -0.46 9.36 8.01
N ILE A 71 0.09 10.23 8.86
CA ILE A 71 1.14 9.85 9.82
C ILE A 71 0.49 8.94 10.87
N ARG A 72 1.19 7.87 11.23
CA ARG A 72 0.67 6.81 12.10
C ARG A 72 1.38 6.73 13.45
N GLY A 73 2.57 7.31 13.58
CA GLY A 73 3.28 7.41 14.84
C GLY A 73 4.78 7.48 14.68
N SER A 74 5.48 7.18 15.77
CA SER A 74 6.91 6.99 15.86
C SER A 74 7.23 5.50 16.02
N HIS A 75 8.35 5.05 15.48
CA HIS A 75 8.84 3.70 15.75
C HIS A 75 9.07 3.40 17.24
N CYS A 76 9.13 4.43 18.11
CA CYS A 76 9.21 4.28 19.56
C CYS A 76 7.88 3.90 20.23
N ASP A 77 6.74 4.10 19.55
CA ASP A 77 5.41 3.89 20.12
C ASP A 77 5.17 2.41 20.48
N SER A 78 4.37 2.12 21.50
CA SER A 78 4.03 0.73 21.82
C SER A 78 3.28 0.09 20.66
N LEU A 79 3.60 -1.17 20.32
CA LEU A 79 2.88 -1.90 19.27
C LEU A 79 1.39 -2.03 19.61
N ASP A 80 1.03 -2.11 20.89
CA ASP A 80 -0.38 -2.18 21.34
C ASP A 80 -1.20 -0.94 20.95
N THR A 81 -0.53 0.18 20.66
CA THR A 81 -1.17 1.44 20.24
C THR A 81 -1.11 1.65 18.73
N ILE A 82 -0.34 0.83 18.02
CA ILE A 82 -0.19 0.86 16.57
C ILE A 82 -1.13 -0.16 15.96
N ASP A 83 -1.73 0.19 14.83
CA ASP A 83 -2.53 -0.74 14.05
C ASP A 83 -1.75 -2.04 13.74
N GLY A 84 -2.37 -3.19 13.99
CA GLY A 84 -1.76 -4.51 13.81
C GLY A 84 -1.13 -4.70 12.43
N ALA A 85 -1.72 -4.12 11.38
CA ALA A 85 -1.22 -4.22 10.00
C ALA A 85 0.16 -3.56 9.78
N LEU A 86 0.66 -2.79 10.75
CA LEU A 86 1.91 -2.03 10.68
C LEU A 86 2.98 -2.57 11.64
N HIS A 87 2.69 -3.58 12.47
CA HIS A 87 3.63 -4.04 13.51
C HIS A 87 4.95 -4.50 12.92
N ARG A 88 4.90 -5.27 11.83
CA ARG A 88 6.11 -5.76 11.14
C ARG A 88 6.91 -4.63 10.49
N ALA A 89 6.23 -3.64 9.90
CA ALA A 89 6.89 -2.43 9.40
C ALA A 89 7.57 -1.65 10.53
N VAL A 90 6.93 -1.52 11.70
CA VAL A 90 7.52 -0.83 12.86
C VAL A 90 8.71 -1.60 13.44
N ARG A 91 8.65 -2.94 13.51
CA ARG A 91 9.82 -3.77 13.87
C ARG A 91 10.98 -3.54 12.90
N THR A 92 10.70 -3.40 11.60
CA THR A 92 11.70 -3.06 10.59
C THR A 92 12.31 -1.68 10.80
N LEU A 93 11.52 -0.67 11.18
CA LEU A 93 12.08 0.65 11.51
C LEU A 93 13.01 0.60 12.75
N ARG A 94 12.75 -0.31 13.70
CA ARG A 94 13.58 -0.49 14.91
C ARG A 94 14.87 -1.25 14.63
N ASN A 95 14.78 -2.32 13.83
CA ASN A 95 15.83 -3.33 13.74
C ASN A 95 16.47 -3.43 12.35
N GLY A 96 15.79 -2.95 11.31
CA GLY A 96 16.19 -3.05 9.92
C GLY A 96 16.71 -1.74 9.30
N ILE A 97 16.62 -0.61 10.02
CA ILE A 97 17.05 0.72 9.54
C ILE A 97 18.18 1.30 10.40
N GLU A 98 19.31 1.62 9.77
CA GLU A 98 20.47 2.30 10.34
C GLU A 98 20.22 3.81 10.50
N THR A 99 19.63 4.20 11.63
CA THR A 99 19.34 5.61 11.97
C THR A 99 20.56 6.52 11.89
N THR A 100 21.75 6.02 12.25
CA THR A 100 23.00 6.79 12.16
C THR A 100 23.40 7.05 10.70
N ALA A 101 23.16 6.10 9.79
CA ALA A 101 23.36 6.30 8.36
C ALA A 101 22.37 7.33 7.82
N LEU A 102 21.09 7.23 8.16
CA LEU A 102 20.06 8.18 7.74
C LEU A 102 20.32 9.60 8.27
N ARG A 103 20.82 9.73 9.51
CA ARG A 103 21.25 11.03 10.07
C ARG A 103 22.46 11.64 9.35
N ARG A 104 23.40 10.81 8.88
CA ARG A 104 24.54 11.27 8.05
C ARG A 104 24.04 11.77 6.70
N LEU A 105 23.12 11.05 6.08
CA LEU A 105 22.47 11.47 4.83
C LEU A 105 21.80 12.85 4.99
N HIS A 106 21.13 13.13 6.11
CA HIS A 106 20.57 14.46 6.33
C HIS A 106 21.62 15.59 6.24
N ARG A 107 22.86 15.33 6.69
CA ARG A 107 23.97 16.30 6.57
C ARG A 107 24.49 16.39 5.14
N GLU A 108 24.54 15.27 4.43
CA GLU A 108 25.02 15.22 3.04
C GLU A 108 24.10 15.99 2.09
N TYR A 109 22.78 15.87 2.29
CA TYR A 109 21.76 16.59 1.50
C TYR A 109 21.40 17.97 2.07
N ASP A 110 21.96 18.32 3.23
CA ASP A 110 21.55 19.46 4.05
C ASP A 110 20.02 19.58 4.21
N SER A 111 19.36 18.42 4.34
CA SER A 111 17.90 18.31 4.37
C SER A 111 17.46 16.96 4.92
N PRO A 112 16.35 16.91 5.68
CA PRO A 112 15.69 15.65 5.98
C PRO A 112 15.25 14.90 4.73
N LEU A 113 15.21 13.57 4.81
CA LEU A 113 14.76 12.72 3.73
C LEU A 113 13.42 12.05 4.07
N ALA A 114 12.47 12.11 3.14
CA ALA A 114 11.29 11.24 3.15
C ALA A 114 11.59 9.99 2.32
N ILE A 115 11.52 8.82 2.96
CA ILE A 115 11.69 7.52 2.33
C ILE A 115 10.30 6.95 2.00
N TYR A 116 10.09 6.53 0.76
CA TYR A 116 8.87 5.87 0.32
C TYR A 116 9.13 4.39 0.09
N ALA A 117 8.24 3.56 0.65
CA ALA A 117 8.35 2.12 0.61
C ALA A 117 6.97 1.46 0.48
N GLU A 118 6.95 0.22 0.00
CA GLU A 118 5.78 -0.64 0.08
C GLU A 118 5.89 -1.50 1.34
N ASN A 119 4.89 -1.43 2.22
CA ASN A 119 4.73 -2.36 3.33
C ASN A 119 4.07 -3.64 2.81
N LEU A 120 4.83 -4.73 2.83
CA LEU A 120 4.39 -6.04 2.34
C LEU A 120 3.46 -6.71 3.34
N VAL A 121 2.18 -6.47 3.10
CA VAL A 121 1.03 -7.07 3.76
C VAL A 121 0.24 -7.86 2.73
N TYR A 122 -0.38 -8.96 3.14
CA TYR A 122 -1.21 -9.74 2.26
C TYR A 122 -2.37 -8.88 1.73
N SER A 123 -2.41 -8.73 0.42
CA SER A 123 -3.37 -7.90 -0.32
C SER A 123 -4.08 -8.77 -1.36
N THR A 124 -3.74 -8.64 -2.64
CA THR A 124 -4.27 -9.42 -3.76
C THR A 124 -3.41 -10.65 -4.04
N LEU A 125 -2.10 -10.44 -4.15
CA LEU A 125 -1.12 -11.48 -4.42
C LEU A 125 -0.68 -12.12 -3.12
N ASP A 126 -0.68 -13.45 -3.13
CA ASP A 126 0.03 -14.22 -2.12
C ASP A 126 1.47 -14.42 -2.60
N TYR A 127 2.43 -13.76 -1.96
CA TYR A 127 3.85 -13.99 -2.20
C TYR A 127 4.36 -15.25 -1.47
N GLY A 128 3.45 -16.07 -0.91
CA GLY A 128 3.77 -17.19 -0.03
C GLY A 128 3.98 -16.72 1.41
N TYR A 129 3.18 -15.77 1.90
CA TYR A 129 3.40 -15.12 3.21
C TYR A 129 3.47 -16.09 4.40
N THR A 130 2.82 -17.26 4.29
CA THR A 130 2.84 -18.32 5.30
C THR A 130 3.86 -19.43 5.00
N GLU A 131 4.50 -19.40 3.83
CA GLU A 131 5.37 -20.47 3.31
C GLU A 131 6.84 -20.05 3.23
N ARG A 132 7.12 -18.74 3.20
CA ARG A 132 8.48 -18.21 3.09
C ARG A 132 8.66 -16.91 3.85
N GLU A 133 9.91 -16.63 4.22
CA GLU A 133 10.27 -15.34 4.78
C GLU A 133 10.38 -14.29 3.66
N LEU A 134 9.74 -13.14 3.87
CA LEU A 134 9.74 -12.02 2.95
C LEU A 134 10.34 -10.79 3.66
N PRO A 135 10.82 -9.77 2.93
CA PRO A 135 11.08 -8.45 3.51
C PRO A 135 9.78 -7.81 3.99
N ALA A 136 9.86 -6.92 4.98
CA ALA A 136 8.69 -6.19 5.47
C ALA A 136 8.43 -4.93 4.65
N LEU A 137 9.51 -4.23 4.29
CA LEU A 137 9.45 -2.96 3.59
C LEU A 137 10.30 -3.02 2.32
N VAL A 138 9.75 -2.50 1.22
CA VAL A 138 10.44 -2.40 -0.07
C VAL A 138 10.53 -0.94 -0.50
N GLY A 139 11.71 -0.33 -0.43
CA GLY A 139 11.96 1.07 -0.78
C GLY A 139 11.90 1.32 -2.29
N PHE A 140 11.24 2.39 -2.73
CA PHE A 140 11.10 2.69 -4.16
C PHE A 140 11.33 4.16 -4.56
N ASP A 141 11.32 5.10 -3.63
CA ASP A 141 11.65 6.50 -3.92
C ASP A 141 12.14 7.25 -2.67
N VAL A 142 12.86 8.36 -2.89
CA VAL A 142 13.34 9.27 -1.84
C VAL A 142 13.09 10.71 -2.26
N LEU A 143 12.61 11.53 -1.33
CA LEU A 143 12.38 12.97 -1.53
C LEU A 143 13.04 13.78 -0.41
N PRO A 144 14.03 14.64 -0.70
CA PRO A 144 14.53 15.62 0.25
C PRO A 144 13.44 16.64 0.58
N TYR A 145 13.34 17.00 1.85
CA TYR A 145 12.34 17.98 2.30
C TYR A 145 12.59 19.38 1.72
N SER A 146 13.84 19.71 1.41
CA SER A 146 14.23 20.97 0.75
C SER A 146 13.65 21.10 -0.66
N ALA A 147 13.29 19.99 -1.30
CA ALA A 147 12.65 19.97 -2.62
C ALA A 147 11.10 20.01 -2.53
N VAL A 148 10.53 19.99 -1.33
CA VAL A 148 9.07 20.04 -1.15
C VAL A 148 8.60 21.49 -1.16
N GLU A 149 8.03 21.94 -2.28
CA GLU A 149 7.43 23.27 -2.36
C GLU A 149 6.12 23.38 -1.57
N THR A 150 5.27 22.36 -1.63
CA THR A 150 3.98 22.30 -0.94
C THR A 150 3.70 20.93 -0.35
N MET A 151 3.21 20.90 0.88
CA MET A 151 2.74 19.66 1.54
C MET A 151 1.35 19.23 1.04
N THR A 152 0.58 20.15 0.48
CA THR A 152 -0.79 19.92 0.03
C THR A 152 -0.76 19.41 -1.41
N PRO A 153 -1.38 18.25 -1.70
CA PRO A 153 -1.54 17.77 -3.08
C PRO A 153 -2.40 18.74 -3.91
N PRO A 154 -2.20 18.80 -5.24
CA PRO A 154 -3.06 19.58 -6.12
C PRO A 154 -4.50 19.04 -6.14
N GLY A 155 -5.43 19.87 -6.65
CA GLY A 155 -6.83 19.47 -6.82
C GLY A 155 -6.98 18.28 -7.76
N ASN A 156 -6.25 18.29 -8.88
CA ASN A 156 -6.12 17.12 -9.76
C ASN A 156 -4.84 16.35 -9.42
N PRO A 157 -4.95 15.08 -8.95
CA PRO A 157 -3.78 14.31 -8.49
C PRO A 157 -2.75 13.98 -9.58
N TYR A 158 -3.06 14.20 -10.87
CA TYR A 158 -2.16 13.97 -11.99
C TYR A 158 -1.44 15.24 -12.48
N GLU A 159 -1.71 16.40 -11.88
CA GLU A 159 -0.93 17.63 -12.13
C GLU A 159 0.42 17.59 -11.42
N GLU A 160 0.54 16.80 -10.37
CA GLU A 160 1.78 16.65 -9.61
C GLU A 160 2.79 15.80 -10.39
N THR A 161 3.99 16.35 -10.57
CA THR A 161 5.13 15.65 -11.16
C THR A 161 5.97 14.98 -10.07
N PHE A 162 7.06 14.33 -10.47
CA PHE A 162 8.06 13.80 -9.55
C PHE A 162 9.32 14.66 -9.48
N ASP A 163 9.15 15.97 -9.73
CA ASP A 163 10.20 16.95 -9.50
C ASP A 163 10.67 16.89 -8.04
N GLY A 164 11.97 17.10 -7.84
CA GLY A 164 12.62 17.06 -6.53
C GLY A 164 12.92 15.66 -5.97
N PHE A 165 12.35 14.59 -6.53
CA PHE A 165 12.71 13.22 -6.12
C PHE A 165 14.15 12.90 -6.55
N LEU A 166 14.86 12.14 -5.71
CA LEU A 166 16.24 11.76 -6.03
C LEU A 166 16.28 10.78 -7.22
N PRO A 167 17.30 10.89 -8.09
CA PRO A 167 17.53 9.93 -9.16
C PRO A 167 17.59 8.48 -8.66
N LEU A 168 17.22 7.52 -9.50
CA LEU A 168 17.09 6.10 -9.16
C LEU A 168 18.33 5.57 -8.44
N GLU A 169 19.50 5.70 -9.07
CA GLU A 169 20.76 5.16 -8.54
C GLU A 169 21.09 5.76 -7.16
N THR A 170 20.81 7.05 -6.99
CA THR A 170 21.00 7.77 -5.72
C THR A 170 20.03 7.27 -4.64
N ALA A 171 18.76 7.06 -5.00
CA ALA A 171 17.77 6.51 -4.07
C ALA A 171 18.12 5.08 -3.65
N TRP A 172 18.60 4.25 -4.58
CA TRP A 172 19.03 2.88 -4.29
C TRP A 172 20.30 2.84 -3.42
N ASP A 173 21.29 3.70 -3.68
CA ASP A 173 22.46 3.86 -2.79
C ASP A 173 22.03 4.23 -1.36
N ILE A 174 21.06 5.14 -1.23
CA ILE A 174 20.48 5.47 0.09
C ILE A 174 19.86 4.24 0.73
N PHE A 175 19.07 3.44 0.00
CA PHE A 175 18.46 2.23 0.54
C PHE A 175 19.48 1.22 1.05
N GLU A 176 20.55 0.98 0.27
CA GLU A 176 21.65 0.11 0.67
C GLU A 176 22.41 0.65 1.90
N ARG A 177 22.58 1.97 2.01
CA ARG A 177 23.29 2.58 3.13
C ARG A 177 22.48 2.59 4.44
N ILE A 178 21.16 2.66 4.36
CA ILE A 178 20.29 2.73 5.55
C ILE A 178 19.75 1.38 5.98
N ARG A 179 19.88 0.32 5.18
CA ARG A 179 19.46 -1.01 5.64
C ARG A 179 20.48 -1.61 6.60
N VAL A 180 20.01 -2.40 7.56
CA VAL A 180 20.85 -3.26 8.38
C VAL A 180 21.05 -4.58 7.63
N GLU A 181 22.28 -4.89 7.21
CA GLU A 181 22.59 -6.05 6.34
C GLU A 181 22.22 -7.40 6.99
N ASP A 182 22.43 -7.54 8.30
CA ASP A 182 22.18 -8.77 9.06
C ASP A 182 20.78 -8.82 9.70
N ALA A 183 19.86 -7.92 9.33
CA ALA A 183 18.50 -7.95 9.83
C ALA A 183 17.79 -9.25 9.43
N ARG A 184 16.92 -9.77 10.30
CA ARG A 184 16.03 -10.88 9.95
C ARG A 184 15.22 -10.51 8.72
N THR A 185 15.01 -11.45 7.79
CA THR A 185 14.28 -11.17 6.55
C THR A 185 12.90 -10.59 6.85
N SER A 186 12.17 -11.11 7.83
CA SER A 186 10.87 -10.60 8.27
C SER A 186 10.88 -9.18 8.87
N GLU A 187 12.05 -8.64 9.20
CA GLU A 187 12.25 -7.28 9.74
C GLU A 187 13.21 -6.46 8.84
N SER A 188 13.38 -6.88 7.58
CA SER A 188 14.31 -6.25 6.65
C SER A 188 13.65 -5.19 5.77
N PHE A 189 14.47 -4.21 5.39
CA PHE A 189 14.18 -3.20 4.40
C PHE A 189 15.08 -3.43 3.18
N VAL A 190 14.48 -3.57 2.00
CA VAL A 190 15.21 -3.83 0.75
C VAL A 190 14.81 -2.82 -0.32
N PRO A 191 15.67 -2.49 -1.30
CA PRO A 191 15.25 -1.72 -2.45
C PRO A 191 14.30 -2.53 -3.36
N ALA A 192 13.40 -1.85 -4.05
CA ALA A 192 12.60 -2.45 -5.11
C ALA A 192 13.50 -2.99 -6.22
N THR A 193 13.07 -4.06 -6.87
CA THR A 193 13.85 -4.69 -7.93
C THR A 193 13.72 -3.89 -9.23
N VAL A 194 14.87 -3.50 -9.79
CA VAL A 194 14.95 -3.02 -11.18
C VAL A 194 14.89 -4.25 -12.08
N LEU A 195 13.82 -4.35 -12.87
CA LEU A 195 13.56 -5.50 -13.74
C LEU A 195 14.24 -5.35 -15.09
N ASP A 196 14.26 -4.14 -15.64
CA ASP A 196 14.79 -3.87 -16.98
C ASP A 196 15.15 -2.39 -17.19
N ARG A 197 15.96 -2.12 -18.21
CA ARG A 197 16.33 -0.78 -18.71
C ARG A 197 16.29 -0.78 -20.24
N PRO A 198 15.09 -0.60 -20.84
CA PRO A 198 14.94 -0.64 -22.29
C PRO A 198 15.77 0.45 -22.97
N THR A 199 16.57 0.09 -23.98
CA THR A 199 17.43 1.04 -24.72
C THR A 199 16.87 1.46 -26.09
N ASP A 200 15.92 0.71 -26.63
CA ASP A 200 15.37 0.92 -27.99
C ASP A 200 13.87 1.23 -27.95
N GLY A 201 13.44 1.97 -26.91
CA GLY A 201 12.04 2.23 -26.61
C GLY A 201 11.35 1.06 -25.92
N PHE A 202 10.15 1.34 -25.40
CA PHE A 202 9.36 0.40 -24.63
C PHE A 202 7.93 0.33 -25.15
N ASP A 203 7.44 -0.85 -25.50
CA ASP A 203 6.06 -1.06 -25.89
C ASP A 203 5.25 -1.57 -24.67
N PRO A 204 4.41 -0.73 -24.04
CA PRO A 204 3.62 -1.15 -22.89
C PRO A 204 2.52 -2.17 -23.23
N GLU A 205 2.05 -2.24 -24.48
CA GLU A 205 0.99 -3.15 -24.91
C GLU A 205 1.52 -4.56 -25.19
N ALA A 206 2.77 -4.67 -25.63
CA ALA A 206 3.44 -5.95 -25.88
C ALA A 206 4.26 -6.48 -24.68
N TYR A 207 4.26 -5.76 -23.55
CA TYR A 207 5.12 -6.11 -22.42
C TYR A 207 4.71 -7.44 -21.75
N THR A 208 5.67 -8.34 -21.62
CA THR A 208 5.48 -9.62 -20.92
C THR A 208 5.95 -9.50 -19.47
N PHE A 209 5.02 -9.57 -18.52
CA PHE A 209 5.32 -9.45 -17.10
C PHE A 209 6.15 -10.62 -16.55
N PRO A 210 7.28 -10.36 -15.86
CA PRO A 210 8.10 -11.42 -15.28
C PRO A 210 7.46 -12.03 -14.02
N THR A 211 8.12 -13.05 -13.47
CA THR A 211 7.84 -13.50 -12.10
C THR A 211 8.39 -12.48 -11.09
N SER A 212 7.80 -12.43 -9.90
CA SER A 212 8.24 -11.54 -8.83
C SER A 212 9.64 -11.91 -8.35
N SER A 213 10.43 -10.88 -8.02
CA SER A 213 11.74 -11.08 -7.41
C SER A 213 11.68 -11.69 -6.00
N LEU A 214 10.54 -11.55 -5.32
CA LEU A 214 10.31 -12.09 -3.97
C LEU A 214 9.71 -13.50 -3.99
N ALA A 215 9.06 -13.87 -5.09
CA ALA A 215 8.35 -15.13 -5.23
C ALA A 215 8.42 -15.62 -6.68
N PRO A 216 9.33 -16.56 -7.02
CA PRO A 216 9.56 -16.99 -8.40
C PRO A 216 8.39 -17.77 -9.02
N ASP A 217 7.45 -18.24 -8.20
CA ASP A 217 6.21 -18.90 -8.55
C ASP A 217 5.02 -17.93 -8.73
N VAL A 218 5.21 -16.65 -8.40
CA VAL A 218 4.18 -15.61 -8.47
C VAL A 218 4.54 -14.64 -9.59
N ARG A 219 3.58 -14.30 -10.45
CA ARG A 219 3.76 -13.21 -11.44
C ARG A 219 3.64 -11.86 -10.74
N VAL A 220 4.46 -10.89 -11.15
CA VAL A 220 4.37 -9.52 -10.61
C VAL A 220 2.95 -8.96 -10.77
N GLU A 221 2.55 -8.04 -9.87
CA GLU A 221 1.35 -7.23 -10.07
C GLU A 221 1.47 -6.44 -11.38
N GLY A 222 2.67 -5.90 -11.59
CA GLY A 222 2.94 -4.99 -12.68
C GLY A 222 4.34 -4.40 -12.57
N VAL A 223 4.56 -3.33 -13.33
CA VAL A 223 5.82 -2.57 -13.32
C VAL A 223 5.53 -1.08 -13.28
N VAL A 224 6.46 -0.32 -12.72
CA VAL A 224 6.51 1.13 -12.84
C VAL A 224 7.62 1.48 -13.82
N ALA A 225 7.24 2.05 -14.96
CA ALA A 225 8.16 2.68 -15.90
C ALA A 225 8.51 4.07 -15.34
N ARG A 226 9.77 4.30 -15.06
CA ARG A 226 10.31 5.52 -14.44
C ARG A 226 11.31 6.17 -15.38
N SER A 227 11.17 7.48 -15.55
CA SER A 227 12.19 8.36 -16.13
C SER A 227 12.40 9.53 -15.18
N ASP A 228 13.65 9.72 -14.76
CA ASP A 228 14.06 10.81 -13.89
C ASP A 228 14.28 12.10 -14.70
N GLU A 229 14.81 12.01 -15.92
CA GLU A 229 14.97 13.17 -16.81
C GLU A 229 13.63 13.82 -17.17
N HIS A 230 12.58 13.01 -17.34
CA HIS A 230 11.23 13.50 -17.59
C HIS A 230 10.42 13.77 -16.32
N GLU A 231 10.95 13.44 -15.13
CA GLU A 231 10.24 13.52 -13.85
C GLU A 231 8.86 12.84 -13.90
N ARG A 232 8.80 11.66 -14.54
CA ARG A 232 7.55 10.91 -14.72
C ARG A 232 7.73 9.47 -14.29
N ARG A 233 6.66 8.94 -13.69
CA ARG A 233 6.46 7.51 -13.48
C ARG A 233 5.11 7.13 -14.06
N VAL A 234 5.03 5.95 -14.65
CA VAL A 234 3.83 5.37 -15.25
C VAL A 234 3.73 3.92 -14.82
N LYS A 235 2.53 3.45 -14.46
CA LYS A 235 2.33 2.06 -14.05
C LYS A 235 1.66 1.23 -15.14
N LEU A 236 2.16 0.03 -15.29
CA LEU A 236 1.54 -1.05 -16.04
C LEU A 236 1.13 -2.10 -15.03
N VAL A 237 -0.13 -2.52 -15.07
CA VAL A 237 -0.68 -3.54 -14.17
C VAL A 237 -1.22 -4.66 -15.05
N ARG A 238 -0.85 -5.90 -14.72
CA ARG A 238 -1.24 -7.09 -15.46
C ARG A 238 -2.75 -7.34 -15.38
N ASP A 239 -3.36 -7.78 -16.48
CA ASP A 239 -4.83 -7.93 -16.54
C ASP A 239 -5.36 -9.00 -15.59
N GLU A 240 -4.69 -10.15 -15.45
CA GLU A 240 -5.18 -11.15 -14.49
C GLU A 240 -5.00 -10.69 -13.03
N PHE A 241 -4.06 -9.78 -12.74
CA PHE A 241 -4.02 -9.11 -11.43
C PHE A 241 -5.24 -8.21 -11.25
N ARG A 242 -5.65 -7.45 -12.27
CA ARG A 242 -6.86 -6.61 -12.21
C ARG A 242 -8.11 -7.46 -11.98
N GLU A 243 -8.20 -8.62 -12.62
CA GLU A 243 -9.25 -9.60 -12.38
C GLU A 243 -9.25 -10.10 -10.93
N LEU A 244 -8.11 -10.58 -10.44
CA LEU A 244 -7.96 -11.01 -9.05
C LEU A 244 -8.31 -9.89 -8.05
N ASN A 245 -7.87 -8.66 -8.32
CA ASN A 245 -8.14 -7.51 -7.47
C ASN A 245 -9.64 -7.17 -7.47
N ARG A 246 -10.31 -7.22 -8.64
CA ARG A 246 -11.77 -7.07 -8.75
C ARG A 246 -12.51 -8.17 -7.99
N GLU A 247 -12.04 -9.40 -8.06
CA GLU A 247 -12.65 -10.51 -7.31
C GLU A 247 -12.53 -10.34 -5.80
N GLN A 248 -11.41 -9.79 -5.32
CA GLN A 248 -11.14 -9.67 -3.89
C GLN A 248 -11.70 -8.40 -3.25
N PHE A 249 -11.52 -7.25 -3.89
CA PHE A 249 -11.93 -5.95 -3.36
C PHE A 249 -13.25 -5.44 -3.95
N GLY A 250 -13.74 -6.13 -4.97
CA GLY A 250 -14.88 -5.70 -5.75
C GLY A 250 -14.50 -4.94 -7.01
N GLN A 251 -15.41 -4.97 -7.97
CA GLN A 251 -15.39 -4.08 -9.12
C GLN A 251 -15.95 -2.71 -8.76
N GLN A 252 -15.60 -1.69 -9.56
CA GLN A 252 -16.29 -0.42 -9.47
C GLN A 252 -17.77 -0.63 -9.84
N PRO A 253 -18.71 0.10 -9.23
CA PRO A 253 -20.13 -0.06 -9.57
C PRO A 253 -20.39 0.03 -11.07
N GLU A 254 -19.73 0.95 -11.77
CA GLU A 254 -19.80 1.14 -13.22
C GLU A 254 -19.32 -0.06 -14.06
N ASP A 255 -18.48 -0.94 -13.50
CA ASP A 255 -17.93 -2.11 -14.17
C ASP A 255 -18.75 -3.40 -13.88
N ALA A 256 -19.85 -3.30 -13.14
CA ALA A 256 -20.61 -4.46 -12.72
C ALA A 256 -21.39 -5.11 -13.88
N GLU A 257 -21.32 -6.45 -13.98
CA GLU A 257 -21.98 -7.22 -15.05
C GLU A 257 -23.44 -7.54 -14.71
N SER A 258 -23.83 -7.41 -13.44
CA SER A 258 -25.21 -7.57 -12.96
C SER A 258 -25.59 -6.53 -11.91
N GLY A 259 -26.89 -6.31 -11.71
CA GLY A 259 -27.35 -5.41 -10.65
C GLY A 259 -27.00 -5.90 -9.24
N ALA A 260 -26.94 -7.22 -9.02
CA ALA A 260 -26.53 -7.78 -7.73
C ALA A 260 -25.06 -7.48 -7.44
N GLU A 261 -24.21 -7.60 -8.47
CA GLU A 261 -22.82 -7.21 -8.38
C GLU A 261 -22.64 -5.71 -8.16
N TYR A 262 -23.46 -4.87 -8.81
CA TYR A 262 -23.46 -3.42 -8.60
C TYR A 262 -23.76 -3.08 -7.13
N VAL A 263 -24.77 -3.72 -6.54
CA VAL A 263 -25.13 -3.54 -5.13
C VAL A 263 -23.98 -3.96 -4.20
N VAL A 264 -23.37 -5.10 -4.47
CA VAL A 264 -22.24 -5.58 -3.66
C VAL A 264 -21.02 -4.67 -3.81
N ALA A 265 -20.70 -4.22 -5.03
CA ALA A 265 -19.66 -3.22 -5.30
C ALA A 265 -19.87 -1.93 -4.52
N SER A 266 -21.10 -1.43 -4.47
CA SER A 266 -21.42 -0.15 -3.86
C SER A 266 -21.46 -0.21 -2.33
N PHE A 267 -22.00 -1.29 -1.75
CA PHE A 267 -22.38 -1.29 -0.32
C PHE A 267 -21.65 -2.33 0.53
N CYS A 268 -21.06 -3.39 -0.05
CA CYS A 268 -20.32 -4.43 0.68
C CYS A 268 -18.83 -4.07 0.80
N THR A 269 -18.51 -3.08 1.65
CA THR A 269 -17.15 -2.56 1.80
C THR A 269 -16.33 -3.37 2.82
N PRO A 270 -15.00 -3.46 2.68
CA PRO A 270 -14.16 -4.15 3.67
C PRO A 270 -14.33 -3.62 5.12
N PRO A 271 -14.42 -2.29 5.36
CA PRO A 271 -14.72 -1.78 6.71
C PRO A 271 -16.05 -2.30 7.28
N ARG A 272 -17.08 -2.48 6.44
CA ARG A 272 -18.37 -3.03 6.86
C ARG A 272 -18.24 -4.48 7.32
N ILE A 273 -17.52 -5.31 6.56
CA ILE A 273 -17.25 -6.70 6.91
C ILE A 273 -16.47 -6.77 8.22
N ARG A 274 -15.36 -6.01 8.34
CA ARG A 274 -14.52 -5.97 9.55
C ARG A 274 -15.29 -5.50 10.79
N LYS A 275 -16.20 -4.53 10.65
CA LYS A 275 -17.09 -4.07 11.74
C LYS A 275 -17.92 -5.24 12.28
N GLN A 276 -18.53 -6.03 11.40
CA GLN A 276 -19.32 -7.19 11.82
C GLN A 276 -18.44 -8.29 12.44
N VAL A 277 -17.26 -8.59 11.87
CA VAL A 277 -16.30 -9.55 12.46
C VAL A 277 -15.91 -9.15 13.89
N ARG A 278 -15.54 -7.89 14.10
CA ARG A 278 -15.16 -7.39 15.44
C ARG A 278 -16.31 -7.46 16.43
N LYS A 279 -17.53 -7.14 15.99
CA LYS A 279 -18.72 -7.27 16.84
C LYS A 279 -18.90 -8.72 17.29
N MET A 280 -18.85 -9.67 16.36
CA MET A 280 -19.00 -11.10 16.68
C MET A 280 -17.92 -11.58 17.65
N MET A 281 -16.66 -11.20 17.43
CA MET A 281 -15.57 -11.64 18.30
C MET A 281 -15.55 -10.95 19.67
N LEU A 282 -15.70 -9.63 19.71
CA LEU A 282 -15.46 -8.83 20.91
C LEU A 282 -16.70 -8.65 21.79
N GLU A 283 -17.89 -8.69 21.19
CA GLU A 283 -19.17 -8.50 21.91
C GLU A 283 -19.94 -9.82 22.09
N GLU A 284 -19.76 -10.78 21.17
CA GLU A 284 -20.51 -12.03 21.14
C GLU A 284 -19.66 -13.29 21.44
N ASP A 285 -18.35 -13.11 21.67
CA ASP A 285 -17.38 -14.15 22.07
C ASP A 285 -17.23 -15.30 21.04
N HIS A 286 -17.42 -15.00 19.75
CA HIS A 286 -17.16 -15.96 18.66
C HIS A 286 -15.65 -16.18 18.44
N GLU A 287 -15.28 -17.43 18.14
CA GLU A 287 -13.93 -17.76 17.69
C GLU A 287 -13.68 -17.23 16.27
N PHE A 288 -12.49 -16.68 16.02
CA PHE A 288 -12.13 -16.27 14.68
C PHE A 288 -11.84 -17.47 13.78
N GLY A 289 -12.34 -17.43 12.55
CA GLY A 289 -11.93 -18.36 11.51
C GLY A 289 -12.84 -18.24 10.29
N LEU A 290 -12.50 -18.98 9.23
CA LEU A 290 -13.31 -18.97 8.00
C LEU A 290 -14.73 -19.51 8.21
N HIS A 291 -14.93 -20.33 9.25
CA HIS A 291 -16.24 -20.84 9.66
C HIS A 291 -17.20 -19.72 10.11
N LEU A 292 -16.68 -18.56 10.54
CA LEU A 292 -17.47 -17.39 10.91
C LEU A 292 -18.33 -16.90 9.73
N ASN A 293 -17.94 -17.22 8.50
CA ASN A 293 -18.65 -16.80 7.30
C ASN A 293 -20.14 -17.20 7.33
N ASP A 294 -20.48 -18.38 7.85
CA ASP A 294 -21.85 -18.90 7.90
C ASP A 294 -22.83 -17.95 8.60
N GLU A 295 -22.35 -17.21 9.61
CA GLU A 295 -23.11 -16.19 10.32
C GLU A 295 -22.78 -14.76 9.86
N LEU A 296 -21.58 -14.51 9.31
CA LEU A 296 -21.10 -13.18 8.95
C LEU A 296 -21.81 -12.62 7.71
N TYR A 297 -21.89 -13.38 6.61
CA TYR A 297 -22.43 -12.83 5.36
C TYR A 297 -23.91 -12.42 5.46
N PRO A 298 -24.81 -13.15 6.16
CA PRO A 298 -26.18 -12.70 6.36
C PRO A 298 -26.24 -11.39 7.15
N ARG A 299 -25.42 -11.24 8.19
CA ARG A 299 -25.34 -10.02 9.01
C ARG A 299 -24.84 -8.82 8.20
N VAL A 300 -23.86 -9.03 7.33
CA VAL A 300 -23.36 -7.97 6.43
C VAL A 300 -24.45 -7.55 5.43
N VAL A 301 -25.21 -8.50 4.88
CA VAL A 301 -26.37 -8.20 4.03
C VAL A 301 -27.42 -7.40 4.79
N GLU A 302 -27.78 -7.81 6.02
CA GLU A 302 -28.74 -7.06 6.83
C GLU A 302 -28.26 -5.63 7.13
N ASP A 303 -26.99 -5.45 7.47
CA ASP A 303 -26.37 -4.15 7.74
C ASP A 303 -26.32 -3.27 6.47
N MET A 304 -26.04 -3.85 5.30
CA MET A 304 -26.13 -3.16 4.00
C MET A 304 -27.54 -2.62 3.75
N TRP A 305 -28.58 -3.41 3.99
CA TRP A 305 -29.97 -2.98 3.78
C TRP A 305 -30.40 -1.96 4.82
N ALA A 306 -30.08 -2.18 6.09
CA ALA A 306 -30.48 -1.31 7.18
C ALA A 306 -29.89 0.11 7.05
N GLU A 307 -28.63 0.22 6.63
CA GLU A 307 -27.98 1.52 6.48
C GLU A 307 -28.31 2.21 5.14
N ASN A 308 -28.53 1.46 4.05
CA ASN A 308 -28.60 2.03 2.70
C ASN A 308 -29.97 1.83 2.01
N TRP A 309 -31.04 1.50 2.76
CA TRP A 309 -32.37 1.24 2.18
C TRP A 309 -32.87 2.34 1.22
N PRO A 310 -32.80 3.65 1.56
CA PRO A 310 -33.27 4.70 0.64
C PRO A 310 -32.49 4.69 -0.68
N GLU A 311 -31.16 4.58 -0.61
CA GLU A 311 -30.27 4.59 -1.77
C GLU A 311 -30.47 3.35 -2.64
N LEU A 312 -30.65 2.17 -2.02
CA LEU A 312 -30.96 0.91 -2.70
C LEU A 312 -32.28 0.98 -3.48
N MET A 313 -33.29 1.68 -2.95
CA MET A 313 -34.59 1.85 -3.61
C MET A 313 -34.56 2.83 -4.78
N GLU A 314 -33.56 3.72 -4.82
CA GLU A 314 -33.37 4.71 -5.89
C GLU A 314 -32.47 4.19 -7.03
N LEU A 315 -31.90 2.99 -6.89
CA LEU A 315 -31.03 2.41 -7.91
C LEU A 315 -31.74 2.21 -9.25
N HIS A 316 -31.05 2.57 -10.33
CA HIS A 316 -31.50 2.34 -11.70
C HIS A 316 -31.11 0.95 -12.25
N VAL A 317 -30.65 0.04 -11.39
CA VAL A 317 -30.28 -1.34 -11.74
C VAL A 317 -31.31 -2.34 -11.21
N SER A 318 -31.59 -3.39 -11.98
CA SER A 318 -32.45 -4.49 -11.55
C SER A 318 -31.61 -5.63 -10.99
N PHE A 319 -32.03 -6.20 -9.86
CA PHE A 319 -31.37 -7.35 -9.25
C PHE A 319 -32.35 -8.17 -8.39
N THR A 320 -32.01 -9.43 -8.15
CA THR A 320 -32.73 -10.25 -7.18
C THR A 320 -31.99 -10.21 -5.83
N PRO A 321 -32.64 -9.86 -4.70
CA PRO A 321 -31.97 -9.81 -3.40
C PRO A 321 -31.23 -11.10 -3.02
N ALA A 322 -31.75 -12.27 -3.43
CA ALA A 322 -31.12 -13.56 -3.19
C ALA A 322 -29.75 -13.72 -3.90
N GLU A 323 -29.53 -13.03 -5.02
CA GLU A 323 -28.27 -13.09 -5.78
C GLU A 323 -27.14 -12.33 -5.07
N VAL A 324 -27.46 -11.43 -4.12
CA VAL A 324 -26.47 -10.67 -3.36
C VAL A 324 -25.77 -11.53 -2.30
N TYR A 325 -26.47 -12.46 -1.67
CA TYR A 325 -25.92 -13.30 -0.60
C TYR A 325 -24.66 -14.09 -0.98
N PRO A 326 -24.62 -14.87 -2.08
CA PRO A 326 -23.41 -15.61 -2.46
C PRO A 326 -22.22 -14.69 -2.77
N LEU A 327 -22.47 -13.51 -3.34
CA LEU A 327 -21.45 -12.52 -3.64
C LEU A 327 -20.87 -11.89 -2.35
N VAL A 328 -21.73 -11.57 -1.38
CA VAL A 328 -21.30 -11.09 -0.05
C VAL A 328 -20.56 -12.18 0.71
N ALA A 329 -21.00 -13.44 0.63
CA ALA A 329 -20.30 -14.58 1.22
C ALA A 329 -18.88 -14.74 0.66
N LYS A 330 -18.70 -14.62 -0.67
CA LYS A 330 -17.36 -14.65 -1.30
C LYS A 330 -16.48 -13.52 -0.74
N ARG A 331 -17.00 -12.29 -0.65
CA ARG A 331 -16.25 -11.15 -0.08
C ARG A 331 -15.90 -11.34 1.38
N CYS A 332 -16.81 -11.86 2.18
CA CYS A 332 -16.59 -12.12 3.60
C CYS A 332 -15.47 -13.16 3.81
N ILE A 333 -15.46 -14.26 3.04
CA ILE A 333 -14.36 -15.24 3.09
C ILE A 333 -13.03 -14.60 2.70
N THR A 334 -13.00 -13.82 1.61
CA THR A 334 -11.78 -13.13 1.19
C THR A 334 -11.25 -12.22 2.29
N GLU A 335 -12.11 -11.44 2.93
CA GLU A 335 -11.71 -10.51 3.98
C GLU A 335 -11.26 -11.25 5.26
N LEU A 336 -11.93 -12.34 5.64
CA LEU A 336 -11.49 -13.18 6.76
C LEU A 336 -10.11 -13.77 6.53
N ARG A 337 -9.83 -14.32 5.33
CA ARG A 337 -8.48 -14.78 4.97
C ARG A 337 -7.47 -13.65 5.05
N LYS A 338 -7.83 -12.47 4.54
CA LYS A 338 -6.97 -11.30 4.56
C LYS A 338 -6.61 -10.88 5.98
N MET A 339 -7.59 -10.86 6.89
CA MET A 339 -7.39 -10.58 8.31
C MET A 339 -6.50 -11.64 8.96
N GLN A 340 -6.76 -12.93 8.69
CA GLN A 340 -5.98 -14.04 9.23
C GLN A 340 -4.50 -13.94 8.83
N THR A 341 -4.23 -13.91 7.52
CA THR A 341 -2.86 -13.90 7.00
C THR A 341 -2.08 -12.69 7.50
N ASN A 342 -2.71 -11.51 7.55
CA ASN A 342 -2.04 -10.31 8.05
C ASN A 342 -1.83 -10.30 9.56
N ALA A 343 -2.72 -10.92 10.33
CA ALA A 343 -2.55 -11.08 11.77
C ALA A 343 -1.36 -11.98 12.08
N GLU A 344 -1.29 -13.15 11.43
CA GLU A 344 -0.17 -14.08 11.50
C GLU A 344 1.14 -13.40 11.08
N LEU A 345 1.15 -12.70 9.94
CA LEU A 345 2.33 -12.00 9.42
C LEU A 345 2.84 -10.88 10.35
N ASN A 346 1.94 -10.27 11.13
CA ASN A 346 2.27 -9.15 12.01
C ASN A 346 2.40 -9.55 13.48
N ASP A 347 2.34 -10.85 13.81
CA ASP A 347 2.36 -11.37 15.18
C ASP A 347 1.32 -10.66 16.07
N THR A 348 0.08 -10.56 15.60
CA THR A 348 -1.02 -9.87 16.26
C THR A 348 -2.35 -10.62 16.09
N GLU A 349 -3.41 -10.16 16.74
CA GLU A 349 -4.74 -10.75 16.62
C GLU A 349 -5.48 -10.21 15.38
N PRO A 350 -6.32 -11.02 14.71
CA PRO A 350 -7.13 -10.57 13.57
C PRO A 350 -7.96 -9.31 13.83
N THR A 351 -8.41 -9.09 15.07
CA THR A 351 -9.20 -7.92 15.46
C THR A 351 -8.42 -6.62 15.51
N ASP A 352 -7.10 -6.70 15.68
CA ASP A 352 -6.21 -5.55 15.83
C ASP A 352 -5.67 -5.03 14.49
N VAL A 353 -5.78 -5.84 13.43
CA VAL A 353 -5.44 -5.45 12.07
C VAL A 353 -6.52 -4.49 11.51
N TRP A 354 -6.07 -3.38 10.91
CA TRP A 354 -6.90 -2.31 10.34
C TRP A 354 -7.93 -1.71 11.32
N ARG A 355 -7.59 -1.66 12.61
CA ARG A 355 -8.41 -0.99 13.64
C ARG A 355 -8.49 0.52 13.43
N HIS A 356 -7.43 1.12 12.93
CA HIS A 356 -7.27 2.58 12.77
C HIS A 356 -7.12 3.01 11.30
N LEU A 357 -7.33 2.07 10.36
CA LEU A 357 -7.14 2.25 8.92
C LEU A 357 -8.46 2.43 8.14
N SER A 358 -9.58 2.71 8.82
CA SER A 358 -10.88 3.05 8.22
C SER A 358 -10.95 4.46 7.66
#